data_AF-A0A956R2S4-F1
#
_entry.id   AF-A0A956R2S4-F1
#
_cell.length_a   1.000
_cell.length_b   1.000
_cell.length_c   1.000
_cell.angle_alpha   90.00
_cell.angle_beta   90.00
_cell.angle_gamma   90.00
#
_symmetry.space_group_name_H-M   'P 1'
#
loop_
_entity.id
_entity.type
_entity.pdbx_description
1 polymer ?
#
loop_
_entity_poly.entity_id
_entity_poly.type
_entity_poly.pdbx_seq_one_letter_code
_entity_poly.pdbx_strand_id
1 'polypeptide(L)'
;SLCWNPVEDPDGDPLRYRVFIDDIELTEGEKGDVVGYDGPCVGPLLFAHERSYSWRVRAFEIADPAVESPDSETWTFTTAGDGLSTTVFFDRFDEDLGWTISGDASEGAWTRGDPVPTKDGDPARTAQPGRCFGGFSCLFTGQNPDALADQGDVDGGTTIATSPAFDLSGAATATVELSRFFFKSALGPESGLRVELLTPNPNAADGYDAHLLEALGAATDEQALDAWEPREYRACGLPMMAGSRLRLSAHDQGAGILEAAIDTVAVRAHAAATLCEVGLGGACDPNLGAAACPDGLLCCPQGTLAAGVDRCTQPVPGLDFENPPASPDDPGNGPLGCDAPDLIVDPKFIEPFTLADIFVTDATCELLEGCVGATGWRRVLLFTTPIPNIGSRDLALGVPANNPDIYHYSDCHAHYHFDEFARYELLDDQGQQVLASGHKQA
;
A
#
# COMPACT_ATOMS: atom_id res chain seq x y z
N SER A 1 19.72 -6.99 11.12
CA SER A 1 20.28 -5.88 11.90
C SER A 1 21.36 -5.19 11.09
N LEU A 2 21.49 -3.87 11.23
CA LEU A 2 22.53 -3.05 10.59
C LEU A 2 23.56 -2.68 11.65
N CYS A 3 24.85 -2.87 11.38
CA CYS A 3 25.93 -2.70 12.36
C CYS A 3 27.06 -1.84 11.81
N TRP A 4 27.59 -0.93 12.63
CA TRP A 4 28.64 0.02 12.29
C TRP A 4 29.74 0.05 13.36
N ASN A 5 30.87 0.65 13.03
CA ASN A 5 31.92 0.94 14.00
C ASN A 5 31.58 2.25 14.73
N PRO A 6 31.52 2.26 16.08
CA PRO A 6 31.34 3.50 16.83
C PRO A 6 32.46 4.50 16.58
N VAL A 7 32.13 5.79 16.66
CA VAL A 7 33.10 6.88 16.72
C VAL A 7 33.25 7.36 18.17
N GLU A 8 34.42 7.89 18.50
CA GLU A 8 34.67 8.51 19.79
C GLU A 8 34.51 10.02 19.70
N ASP A 9 33.82 10.58 20.67
CA ASP A 9 33.81 12.01 20.88
C ASP A 9 35.18 12.48 21.41
N PRO A 10 35.80 13.56 20.88
CA PRO A 10 37.09 14.05 21.34
C PRO A 10 37.16 14.44 22.81
N ASP A 11 36.04 14.88 23.39
CA ASP A 11 35.91 15.27 24.79
C ASP A 11 35.44 14.09 25.68
N GLY A 12 35.15 12.95 25.05
CA GLY A 12 34.76 11.70 25.72
C GLY A 12 33.27 11.65 26.06
N ASP A 13 32.47 12.53 25.47
CA ASP A 13 31.04 12.59 25.72
C ASP A 13 30.28 11.42 25.07
N PRO A 14 29.18 10.97 25.69
CA PRO A 14 28.37 9.89 25.15
C PRO A 14 27.65 10.34 23.87
N LEU A 15 27.75 9.52 22.84
CA LEU A 15 27.15 9.74 21.52
C LEU A 15 25.93 8.86 21.29
N ARG A 16 25.05 9.32 20.41
CA ARG A 16 23.94 8.58 19.82
C ARG A 16 24.05 8.61 18.30
N TYR A 17 23.32 7.74 17.62
CA TYR A 17 23.40 7.59 16.17
C TYR A 17 22.04 7.80 15.51
N ARG A 18 22.00 8.64 14.47
CA ARG A 18 20.93 8.64 13.46
C ARG A 18 21.25 7.55 12.44
N VAL A 19 20.26 6.73 12.07
CA VAL A 19 20.41 5.70 11.04
C VAL A 19 19.53 6.08 9.87
N PHE A 20 20.09 6.14 8.67
CA PHE A 20 19.38 6.48 7.45
C PHE A 20 19.29 5.26 6.54
N ILE A 21 18.12 4.99 5.98
CA ILE A 21 17.88 3.99 4.94
C ILE A 21 17.26 4.68 3.73
N ASP A 22 17.91 4.61 2.58
CA ASP A 22 17.55 5.36 1.36
C ASP A 22 17.23 6.84 1.64
N ASP A 23 18.12 7.47 2.39
CA ASP A 23 18.03 8.87 2.82
C ASP A 23 16.88 9.20 3.78
N ILE A 24 16.11 8.20 4.21
CA ILE A 24 15.08 8.32 5.25
C ILE A 24 15.70 7.98 6.61
N GLU A 25 15.62 8.90 7.56
CA GLU A 25 16.05 8.67 8.94
C GLU A 25 15.08 7.74 9.67
N LEU A 26 15.61 6.69 10.29
CA LEU A 26 14.85 5.83 11.21
C LEU A 26 14.70 6.55 12.56
N THR A 27 13.47 6.88 12.93
CA THR A 27 13.16 7.63 14.15
C THR A 27 12.86 6.74 15.37
N GLU A 28 12.94 5.41 15.23
CA GLU A 28 12.51 4.43 16.25
C GLU A 28 13.56 4.13 17.36
N GLY A 29 14.72 4.79 17.34
CA GLY A 29 15.76 4.56 18.34
C GLY A 29 15.57 5.42 19.57
N GLU A 30 14.80 5.00 20.59
CA GLU A 30 14.81 5.70 21.88
C GLU A 30 14.75 4.81 23.12
N LYS A 31 15.52 5.27 24.13
CA LYS A 31 15.38 4.92 25.54
C LYS A 31 15.44 6.22 26.35
N GLY A 32 14.30 6.89 26.55
CA GLY A 32 14.19 8.17 27.28
C GLY A 32 13.96 9.36 26.34
N ASP A 33 14.37 10.56 26.75
CA ASP A 33 14.06 11.85 26.07
C ASP A 33 15.01 12.24 24.92
N VAL A 34 15.78 11.29 24.33
CA VAL A 34 16.84 11.59 23.35
C VAL A 34 16.78 10.64 22.14
N VAL A 35 16.43 11.21 20.97
CA VAL A 35 16.12 10.47 19.72
C VAL A 35 17.40 10.01 19.04
N GLY A 36 17.72 8.72 19.14
CA GLY A 36 18.85 8.10 18.44
C GLY A 36 19.25 6.73 19.00
N TYR A 37 19.90 5.92 18.17
CA TYR A 37 20.36 4.58 18.53
C TYR A 37 21.65 4.64 19.35
N ASP A 38 21.80 3.76 20.36
CA ASP A 38 23.06 3.62 21.12
C ASP A 38 24.21 3.05 20.25
N GLY A 39 23.88 2.31 19.21
CA GLY A 39 24.84 1.52 18.45
C GLY A 39 25.44 0.35 19.26
N PRO A 40 26.40 -0.40 18.69
CA PRO A 40 26.90 -0.33 17.31
C PRO A 40 25.96 -0.97 16.28
N CYS A 41 24.78 -1.46 16.69
CA CYS A 41 23.84 -2.09 15.78
C CYS A 41 22.40 -1.63 16.04
N VAL A 42 21.58 -1.63 14.99
CA VAL A 42 20.12 -1.49 15.06
C VAL A 42 19.43 -2.73 14.48
N GLY A 43 18.39 -3.21 15.17
CA GLY A 43 17.50 -4.26 14.68
C GLY A 43 16.96 -5.17 15.78
N PRO A 44 16.11 -6.17 15.41
CA PRO A 44 15.73 -6.53 14.05
C PRO A 44 14.93 -5.44 13.34
N LEU A 45 15.19 -5.24 12.05
CA LEU A 45 14.44 -4.34 11.18
C LEU A 45 13.66 -5.19 10.17
N LEU A 46 12.39 -4.86 9.94
CA LEU A 46 11.55 -5.50 8.94
C LEU A 46 11.49 -4.61 7.70
N PHE A 47 11.64 -5.22 6.52
CA PHE A 47 11.65 -4.52 5.24
C PHE A 47 10.57 -5.13 4.36
N ALA A 48 9.62 -4.31 3.91
CA ALA A 48 8.44 -4.77 3.18
C ALA A 48 8.72 -5.22 1.74
N HIS A 49 9.92 -4.96 1.19
CA HIS A 49 10.22 -5.20 -0.22
C HIS A 49 11.58 -5.88 -0.44
N GLU A 50 11.61 -6.78 -1.42
CA GLU A 50 12.82 -7.41 -1.96
C GLU A 50 13.56 -6.41 -2.85
N ARG A 51 14.47 -5.64 -2.25
CA ARG A 51 15.31 -4.71 -3.00
C ARG A 51 16.64 -4.49 -2.31
N SER A 52 17.54 -3.84 -3.04
CA SER A 52 18.74 -3.28 -2.44
C SER A 52 18.38 -1.97 -1.75
N TYR A 53 18.78 -1.88 -0.49
CA TYR A 53 18.69 -0.68 0.33
C TYR A 53 20.08 -0.10 0.51
N SER A 54 20.18 1.22 0.45
CA SER A 54 21.36 1.96 0.88
C SER A 54 21.17 2.45 2.31
N TRP A 55 22.23 2.45 3.12
CA TRP A 55 22.13 2.96 4.48
C TRP A 55 23.44 3.58 4.98
N ARG A 56 23.31 4.51 5.91
CA ARG A 56 24.42 5.24 6.57
C ARG A 56 24.04 5.62 7.99
N VAL A 57 25.04 5.98 8.79
CA VAL A 57 24.82 6.48 10.16
C VAL A 57 25.53 7.81 10.38
N ARG A 58 24.99 8.61 11.29
CA ARG A 58 25.60 9.85 11.77
C ARG A 58 25.59 9.88 13.29
N ALA A 59 26.73 10.15 13.91
CA ALA A 59 26.80 10.32 15.35
C ALA A 59 26.43 11.76 15.73
N PHE A 60 25.84 11.95 16.90
CA PHE A 60 25.56 13.26 17.48
C PHE A 60 25.73 13.23 19.00
N GLU A 61 26.04 14.39 19.57
CA GLU A 61 26.17 14.58 21.02
C GLU A 61 24.81 14.57 21.72
N ILE A 62 24.68 13.82 22.81
CA ILE A 62 23.43 13.76 23.58
C ILE A 62 23.07 15.15 24.17
N ALA A 63 24.08 15.91 24.61
CA ALA A 63 23.88 17.20 25.26
C ALA A 63 23.51 18.32 24.27
N ASP A 64 23.99 18.23 23.02
CA ASP A 64 23.64 19.14 21.94
C ASP A 64 23.52 18.36 20.61
N PRO A 65 22.31 17.86 20.27
CA PRO A 65 22.10 17.08 19.06
C PRO A 65 22.37 17.81 17.73
N ALA A 66 22.66 19.12 17.77
CA ALA A 66 23.11 19.86 16.60
C ALA A 66 24.62 19.68 16.33
N VAL A 67 25.37 19.15 17.29
CA VAL A 67 26.78 18.78 17.12
C VAL A 67 26.85 17.35 16.59
N GLU A 68 27.15 17.23 15.31
CA GLU A 68 27.10 15.96 14.58
C GLU A 68 28.43 15.62 13.90
N SER A 69 28.70 14.33 13.74
CA SER A 69 29.78 13.83 12.89
C SER A 69 29.46 13.99 11.41
N PRO A 70 30.45 13.88 10.49
CA PRO A 70 30.17 13.49 9.12
C PRO A 70 29.42 12.16 9.07
N ASP A 71 28.69 11.92 7.98
CA ASP A 71 28.08 10.61 7.74
C ASP A 71 29.16 9.53 7.59
N SER A 72 28.80 8.31 7.97
CA SER A 72 29.57 7.12 7.61
C SER A 72 29.66 6.95 6.09
N GLU A 73 30.49 6.01 5.64
CA GLU A 73 30.34 5.50 4.27
C GLU A 73 28.93 4.93 4.05
N THR A 74 28.46 5.00 2.81
CA THR A 74 27.18 4.40 2.43
C THR A 74 27.37 2.91 2.21
N TRP A 75 26.69 2.10 3.01
CA TRP A 75 26.62 0.65 2.83
C TRP A 75 25.36 0.26 2.07
N THR A 76 25.36 -0.96 1.56
CA THR A 76 24.17 -1.54 0.92
C THR A 76 23.91 -2.94 1.46
N PHE A 77 22.64 -3.32 1.54
CA PHE A 77 22.23 -4.70 1.74
C PHE A 77 21.04 -5.00 0.83
N THR A 78 20.86 -6.27 0.51
CA THR A 78 19.70 -6.76 -0.23
C THR A 78 18.91 -7.66 0.69
N THR A 79 17.62 -7.40 0.81
CA THR A 79 16.71 -8.30 1.53
C THR A 79 16.62 -9.62 0.76
N ALA A 80 16.86 -10.73 1.45
CA ALA A 80 16.59 -12.04 0.88
C ALA A 80 15.09 -12.28 0.90
N GLY A 81 14.55 -12.89 -0.15
CA GLY A 81 13.13 -13.19 -0.22
C GLY A 81 12.66 -14.05 0.95
N ASP A 82 11.41 -13.83 1.37
CA ASP A 82 10.76 -14.56 2.46
C ASP A 82 10.55 -16.05 2.15
N GLY A 83 10.79 -16.44 0.89
CA GLY A 83 10.57 -17.79 0.36
C GLY A 83 9.09 -18.12 0.14
N LEU A 84 8.20 -17.15 0.33
CA LEU A 84 6.75 -17.26 0.15
C LEU A 84 6.33 -16.69 -1.21
N SER A 85 6.97 -15.59 -1.63
CA SER A 85 6.74 -14.97 -2.93
C SER A 85 8.04 -14.63 -3.67
N THR A 86 7.95 -14.36 -4.97
CA THR A 86 9.07 -13.91 -5.79
C THR A 86 8.56 -13.03 -6.92
N THR A 87 9.16 -11.86 -7.12
CA THR A 87 8.84 -11.00 -8.27
C THR A 87 9.39 -11.61 -9.56
N VAL A 88 8.50 -11.98 -10.48
CA VAL A 88 8.85 -12.63 -11.76
C VAL A 88 8.79 -11.67 -12.95
N PHE A 89 8.15 -10.52 -12.76
CA PHE A 89 8.10 -9.43 -13.72
C PHE A 89 7.96 -8.10 -12.98
N PHE A 90 8.68 -7.08 -13.43
CA PHE A 90 8.56 -5.73 -12.90
C PHE A 90 8.89 -4.72 -14.00
N ASP A 91 8.05 -3.70 -14.15
CA ASP A 91 8.25 -2.64 -15.12
C ASP A 91 7.70 -1.30 -14.60
N ARG A 92 8.60 -0.31 -14.48
CA ARG A 92 8.26 1.08 -14.15
C ARG A 92 8.22 1.97 -15.39
N PHE A 93 8.40 1.40 -16.58
CA PHE A 93 8.42 2.08 -17.87
C PHE A 93 9.47 3.18 -18.06
N ASP A 94 10.36 3.41 -17.09
CA ASP A 94 11.54 4.29 -17.23
C ASP A 94 12.50 3.81 -18.33
N GLU A 95 12.55 2.49 -18.55
CA GLU A 95 13.29 1.83 -19.62
C GLU A 95 12.33 1.10 -20.57
N ASP A 96 12.76 0.85 -21.81
CA ASP A 96 12.00 0.02 -22.74
C ASP A 96 12.35 -1.46 -22.54
N LEU A 97 11.48 -2.17 -21.81
CA LEU A 97 11.62 -3.62 -21.60
C LEU A 97 11.04 -4.47 -22.75
N GLY A 98 10.52 -3.84 -23.81
CA GLY A 98 10.05 -4.53 -25.02
C GLY A 98 8.57 -4.91 -25.00
N TRP A 99 7.71 -4.06 -24.42
CA TRP A 99 6.26 -4.18 -24.61
C TRP A 99 5.90 -4.05 -26.08
N THR A 100 5.04 -4.93 -26.59
CA THR A 100 4.61 -4.89 -27.99
C THR A 100 3.26 -4.20 -28.10
N ILE A 101 3.17 -3.18 -28.95
CA ILE A 101 1.94 -2.43 -29.22
C ILE A 101 1.27 -2.96 -30.50
N SER A 102 -0.03 -3.18 -30.44
CA SER A 102 -0.87 -3.67 -31.55
C SER A 102 -2.30 -3.13 -31.39
N GLY A 103 -3.22 -3.59 -32.23
CA GLY A 103 -4.62 -3.16 -32.22
C GLY A 103 -5.07 -2.58 -33.55
N ASP A 104 -6.30 -2.11 -33.59
CA ASP A 104 -6.98 -1.55 -34.77
C ASP A 104 -7.55 -0.14 -34.54
N ALA A 105 -7.30 0.46 -33.37
CA ALA A 105 -7.64 1.86 -33.12
C ALA A 105 -6.98 2.78 -34.17
N SER A 106 -7.75 3.74 -34.69
CA SER A 106 -7.25 4.73 -35.64
C SER A 106 -6.38 5.79 -34.98
N GLU A 107 -6.57 6.01 -33.68
CA GLU A 107 -5.83 6.95 -32.84
C GLU A 107 -5.64 6.38 -31.42
N GLY A 108 -4.84 7.05 -30.60
CA GLY A 108 -4.64 6.67 -29.19
C GLY A 108 -3.86 5.39 -28.94
N ALA A 109 -2.97 4.99 -29.86
CA ALA A 109 -2.11 3.84 -29.63
C ALA A 109 -1.28 4.00 -28.35
N TRP A 110 -1.18 2.93 -27.55
CA TRP A 110 -0.33 2.91 -26.35
C TRP A 110 1.09 3.42 -26.66
N THR A 111 1.53 4.39 -25.86
CA THR A 111 2.80 5.10 -25.99
C THR A 111 3.51 5.09 -24.65
N ARG A 112 4.85 4.89 -24.66
CA ARG A 112 5.69 4.98 -23.47
C ARG A 112 6.34 6.36 -23.39
N GLY A 113 6.25 7.02 -22.24
CA GLY A 113 6.89 8.32 -22.02
C GLY A 113 6.25 9.12 -20.88
N ASP A 114 6.45 10.44 -20.90
CA ASP A 114 5.83 11.39 -19.98
C ASP A 114 4.58 12.03 -20.63
N PRO A 115 3.36 11.83 -20.08
CA PRO A 115 2.12 12.29 -20.70
C PRO A 115 1.93 13.81 -20.60
N VAL A 116 1.42 14.43 -21.66
CA VAL A 116 0.99 15.84 -21.64
C VAL A 116 -0.44 15.92 -21.09
N PRO A 117 -0.71 16.64 -20.00
CA PRO A 117 -2.03 16.63 -19.38
C PRO A 117 -3.11 17.24 -20.28
N THR A 118 -4.29 16.62 -20.25
CA THR A 118 -5.49 17.14 -20.94
C THR A 118 -6.71 17.19 -20.02
N LYS A 119 -7.71 17.98 -20.41
CA LYS A 119 -8.99 18.17 -19.71
C LYS A 119 -10.13 17.95 -20.70
N ASP A 120 -11.25 17.36 -20.26
CA ASP A 120 -12.39 17.01 -21.13
C ASP A 120 -13.33 18.19 -21.48
N GLY A 121 -12.94 19.40 -21.07
CA GLY A 121 -13.76 20.61 -21.13
C GLY A 121 -14.17 21.11 -19.74
N ASP A 122 -14.24 20.24 -18.73
CA ASP A 122 -14.31 20.61 -17.33
C ASP A 122 -12.89 20.72 -16.75
N PRO A 123 -12.46 21.89 -16.22
CA PRO A 123 -11.13 22.05 -15.63
C PRO A 123 -10.88 21.11 -14.43
N ALA A 124 -11.93 20.65 -13.75
CA ALA A 124 -11.81 19.69 -12.66
C ALA A 124 -11.49 18.27 -13.13
N ARG A 125 -11.82 17.92 -14.37
CA ARG A 125 -11.72 16.56 -14.90
C ARG A 125 -10.49 16.37 -15.76
N THR A 126 -9.57 15.54 -15.29
CA THR A 126 -8.35 15.20 -16.01
C THR A 126 -8.64 14.08 -16.98
N ALA A 127 -8.43 14.31 -18.29
CA ALA A 127 -8.58 13.29 -19.31
C ALA A 127 -7.29 12.47 -19.47
N GLN A 128 -6.14 13.12 -19.65
CA GLN A 128 -4.82 12.48 -19.60
C GLN A 128 -4.03 13.00 -18.38
N PRO A 129 -3.34 12.14 -17.60
CA PRO A 129 -2.55 12.59 -16.46
C PRO A 129 -1.38 13.47 -16.91
N GLY A 130 -0.94 14.40 -16.04
CA GLY A 130 0.20 15.28 -16.32
C GLY A 130 1.55 14.80 -15.79
N ARG A 131 1.57 13.60 -15.21
CA ARG A 131 2.75 12.90 -14.72
C ARG A 131 2.46 11.42 -14.60
N CYS A 132 3.50 10.61 -14.72
CA CYS A 132 3.46 9.20 -14.37
C CYS A 132 3.34 8.99 -12.85
N PHE A 133 2.91 7.79 -12.45
CA PHE A 133 2.71 7.45 -11.05
C PHE A 133 4.05 7.33 -10.30
N GLY A 134 5.02 6.66 -10.93
CA GLY A 134 6.37 6.51 -10.43
C GLY A 134 7.39 6.69 -11.54
N GLY A 135 8.54 7.29 -11.22
CA GLY A 135 9.59 7.51 -12.23
C GLY A 135 9.26 8.66 -13.20
N PHE A 136 9.79 8.58 -14.41
CA PHE A 136 9.73 9.60 -15.45
C PHE A 136 9.00 9.13 -16.73
N SER A 137 8.55 7.89 -16.78
CA SER A 137 7.82 7.36 -17.93
C SER A 137 6.82 6.30 -17.49
N CYS A 138 5.70 6.25 -18.21
CA CYS A 138 4.59 5.33 -18.01
C CYS A 138 4.06 4.94 -19.40
N LEU A 139 3.17 3.95 -19.44
CA LEU A 139 2.45 3.59 -20.65
C LEU A 139 1.10 4.32 -20.65
N PHE A 140 0.77 5.08 -21.69
CA PHE A 140 -0.49 5.83 -21.78
C PHE A 140 -1.03 5.81 -23.21
N THR A 141 -2.34 6.05 -23.38
CA THR A 141 -3.01 6.09 -24.68
C THR A 141 -2.65 7.36 -25.43
N GLY A 142 -2.11 7.21 -26.64
CA GLY A 142 -1.69 8.30 -27.52
C GLY A 142 -0.80 9.34 -26.85
N GLN A 143 -0.60 10.50 -27.47
CA GLN A 143 0.01 11.64 -26.81
C GLN A 143 -0.70 12.88 -27.33
N ASN A 144 -0.88 13.87 -26.46
CA ASN A 144 -1.62 15.09 -26.72
C ASN A 144 -0.66 16.29 -26.81
N PRO A 145 0.18 16.42 -27.86
CA PRO A 145 1.20 17.47 -27.95
C PRO A 145 0.64 18.90 -27.88
N ASP A 146 -0.61 19.10 -28.30
CA ASP A 146 -1.28 20.40 -28.25
C ASP A 146 -2.17 20.57 -27.01
N ALA A 147 -2.10 19.63 -26.05
CA ALA A 147 -2.92 19.57 -24.83
C ALA A 147 -4.44 19.60 -25.11
N LEU A 148 -4.86 18.99 -26.22
CA LEU A 148 -6.25 18.79 -26.61
C LEU A 148 -6.66 17.35 -26.27
N ALA A 149 -7.79 17.16 -25.60
CA ALA A 149 -8.22 15.84 -25.12
C ALA A 149 -8.73 14.89 -26.21
N ASP A 150 -8.88 15.36 -27.45
CA ASP A 150 -9.37 14.62 -28.61
C ASP A 150 -8.26 14.30 -29.64
N GLN A 151 -6.99 14.47 -29.27
CA GLN A 151 -5.84 14.28 -30.17
C GLN A 151 -5.11 12.95 -29.96
N GLY A 152 -5.20 12.38 -28.76
CA GLY A 152 -4.43 11.23 -28.32
C GLY A 152 -5.29 10.17 -27.66
N ASP A 153 -6.60 10.39 -27.60
CA ASP A 153 -7.51 9.40 -27.06
C ASP A 153 -7.68 8.22 -28.01
N VAL A 154 -8.09 7.09 -27.43
CA VAL A 154 -8.35 5.88 -28.21
C VAL A 154 -9.59 6.11 -29.04
N ASP A 155 -9.51 5.78 -30.33
CA ASP A 155 -10.60 6.12 -31.24
C ASP A 155 -10.80 5.05 -32.32
N GLY A 156 -12.07 4.73 -32.61
CA GLY A 156 -12.50 3.86 -33.70
C GLY A 156 -12.02 2.39 -33.65
N GLY A 157 -11.58 1.90 -32.49
CA GLY A 157 -10.97 0.57 -32.37
C GLY A 157 -10.44 0.26 -30.99
N THR A 158 -9.46 -0.65 -30.94
CA THR A 158 -8.76 -1.06 -29.73
C THR A 158 -7.27 -0.85 -29.88
N THR A 159 -6.61 -0.30 -28.87
CA THR A 159 -5.15 -0.37 -28.73
C THR A 159 -4.77 -1.41 -27.67
N ILE A 160 -3.76 -2.22 -27.97
CA ILE A 160 -3.34 -3.37 -27.16
C ILE A 160 -1.85 -3.28 -26.88
N ALA A 161 -1.46 -3.27 -25.61
CA ALA A 161 -0.09 -3.47 -25.17
C ALA A 161 0.07 -4.86 -24.55
N THR A 162 1.09 -5.60 -24.98
CA THR A 162 1.41 -6.93 -24.43
C THR A 162 2.81 -6.92 -23.83
N SER A 163 2.93 -7.38 -22.59
CA SER A 163 4.21 -7.39 -21.86
C SER A 163 5.20 -8.39 -22.47
N PRO A 164 6.50 -8.24 -22.17
CA PRO A 164 7.45 -9.35 -22.24
C PRO A 164 6.94 -10.59 -21.51
N ALA A 165 7.42 -11.76 -21.91
CA ALA A 165 7.08 -13.01 -21.26
C ALA A 165 7.76 -13.13 -19.90
N PHE A 166 7.05 -13.66 -18.92
CA PHE A 166 7.56 -14.00 -17.60
C PHE A 166 7.23 -15.45 -17.25
N ASP A 167 7.87 -15.96 -16.18
CA ASP A 167 7.77 -17.35 -15.77
C ASP A 167 7.01 -17.50 -14.45
N LEU A 168 5.84 -18.12 -14.50
CA LEU A 168 5.06 -18.49 -13.33
C LEU A 168 5.17 -19.99 -13.01
N SER A 169 6.00 -20.75 -13.72
CA SER A 169 6.10 -22.19 -13.50
C SER A 169 6.54 -22.53 -12.07
N GLY A 170 5.84 -23.48 -11.46
CA GLY A 170 6.09 -23.89 -10.08
C GLY A 170 5.42 -23.02 -9.01
N ALA A 171 4.80 -21.89 -9.39
CA ALA A 171 3.96 -21.12 -8.48
C ALA A 171 2.62 -21.83 -8.22
N ALA A 172 2.08 -21.68 -7.02
CA ALA A 172 0.73 -22.11 -6.68
C ALA A 172 -0.32 -21.05 -7.05
N THR A 173 0.04 -19.77 -6.97
CA THR A 173 -0.76 -18.62 -7.40
C THR A 173 0.15 -17.44 -7.77
N ALA A 174 -0.43 -16.37 -8.30
CA ALA A 174 0.28 -15.13 -8.61
C ALA A 174 -0.53 -13.90 -8.17
N THR A 175 0.17 -12.79 -7.91
CA THR A 175 -0.43 -11.46 -7.85
C THR A 175 0.07 -10.58 -8.99
N VAL A 176 -0.78 -9.70 -9.48
CA VAL A 176 -0.46 -8.67 -10.48
C VAL A 176 -0.77 -7.32 -9.87
N GLU A 177 0.26 -6.54 -9.59
CA GLU A 177 0.18 -5.17 -9.08
C GLU A 177 0.41 -4.20 -10.25
N LEU A 178 -0.34 -3.11 -10.30
CA LEU A 178 -0.12 -2.01 -11.24
C LEU A 178 -0.76 -0.72 -10.73
N SER A 179 -0.27 0.42 -11.19
CA SER A 179 -0.94 1.71 -11.06
C SER A 179 -1.67 2.02 -12.35
N ARG A 180 -2.96 2.36 -12.25
CA ARG A 180 -3.85 2.57 -13.39
C ARG A 180 -4.57 3.90 -13.30
N PHE A 181 -4.43 4.70 -14.34
CA PHE A 181 -5.30 5.83 -14.64
C PHE A 181 -6.30 5.41 -15.72
N PHE A 182 -7.57 5.80 -15.58
CA PHE A 182 -8.58 5.57 -16.60
C PHE A 182 -9.60 6.71 -16.62
N PHE A 183 -9.85 7.26 -17.80
CA PHE A 183 -10.83 8.29 -18.06
C PHE A 183 -11.71 7.86 -19.24
N LYS A 184 -13.02 8.07 -19.10
CA LYS A 184 -13.95 8.05 -20.24
C LYS A 184 -14.97 9.18 -20.13
N SER A 185 -15.21 9.90 -21.22
CA SER A 185 -16.25 10.95 -21.24
C SER A 185 -17.65 10.37 -21.47
N ALA A 186 -17.75 9.24 -22.19
CA ALA A 186 -18.99 8.53 -22.44
C ALA A 186 -19.27 7.49 -21.34
N LEU A 187 -20.44 7.58 -20.69
CA LEU A 187 -20.84 6.64 -19.63
C LEU A 187 -21.31 5.27 -20.14
N GLY A 188 -21.48 5.12 -21.46
CA GLY A 188 -21.90 3.87 -22.09
C GLY A 188 -20.82 2.77 -22.06
N PRO A 189 -21.19 1.55 -22.47
CA PRO A 189 -20.28 0.39 -22.47
C PRO A 189 -19.41 0.23 -23.72
N GLU A 190 -19.51 1.16 -24.67
CA GLU A 190 -18.81 1.12 -25.95
C GLU A 190 -17.31 1.42 -25.83
N SER A 191 -16.88 1.92 -24.67
CA SER A 191 -15.50 2.31 -24.39
C SER A 191 -15.06 1.78 -23.03
N GLY A 192 -13.83 1.28 -22.94
CA GLY A 192 -13.34 0.65 -21.72
C GLY A 192 -11.87 0.21 -21.74
N LEU A 193 -11.40 -0.20 -20.56
CA LEU A 193 -10.06 -0.75 -20.33
C LEU A 193 -10.17 -2.19 -19.81
N ARG A 194 -9.30 -3.08 -20.30
CA ARG A 194 -9.17 -4.45 -19.81
C ARG A 194 -7.73 -4.76 -19.45
N VAL A 195 -7.56 -5.42 -18.30
CA VAL A 195 -6.31 -6.01 -17.85
C VAL A 195 -6.48 -7.52 -17.81
N GLU A 196 -5.62 -8.25 -18.52
CA GLU A 196 -5.71 -9.70 -18.64
C GLU A 196 -4.34 -10.36 -18.39
N LEU A 197 -4.36 -11.50 -17.70
CA LEU A 197 -3.23 -12.43 -17.64
C LEU A 197 -3.36 -13.43 -18.79
N LEU A 198 -2.37 -13.49 -19.66
CA LEU A 198 -2.29 -14.44 -20.76
C LEU A 198 -1.48 -15.66 -20.33
N THR A 199 -2.02 -16.85 -20.53
CA THR A 199 -1.31 -18.12 -20.32
C THR A 199 -1.16 -18.86 -21.66
N PRO A 200 0.04 -19.35 -22.03
CA PRO A 200 0.24 -20.01 -23.32
C PRO A 200 -0.71 -21.18 -23.58
N ASN A 201 -1.43 -21.15 -24.69
CA ASN A 201 -2.27 -22.25 -25.15
C ASN A 201 -2.09 -22.45 -26.67
N PRO A 202 -1.39 -23.51 -27.12
CA PRO A 202 -1.13 -23.74 -28.54
C PRO A 202 -2.39 -24.01 -29.37
N ASN A 203 -3.53 -24.26 -28.73
CA ASN A 203 -4.82 -24.47 -29.40
C ASN A 203 -5.64 -23.17 -29.52
N ALA A 204 -5.25 -22.11 -28.82
CA ALA A 204 -5.88 -20.80 -28.96
C ALA A 204 -5.42 -20.10 -30.24
N ALA A 205 -6.26 -19.24 -30.82
CA ALA A 205 -6.02 -18.62 -32.11
C ALA A 205 -4.80 -17.67 -32.11
N ASP A 206 -4.61 -16.95 -31.02
CA ASP A 206 -3.47 -16.06 -30.75
C ASP A 206 -2.36 -16.76 -29.93
N GLY A 207 -2.53 -18.05 -29.60
CA GLY A 207 -1.59 -18.84 -28.82
C GLY A 207 -1.71 -18.67 -27.31
N TYR A 208 -2.74 -17.98 -26.80
CA TYR A 208 -2.95 -17.77 -25.36
C TYR A 208 -4.41 -17.95 -24.95
N ASP A 209 -4.62 -18.47 -23.73
CA ASP A 209 -5.87 -18.24 -23.01
C ASP A 209 -5.75 -16.90 -22.27
N ALA A 210 -6.77 -16.07 -22.34
CA ALA A 210 -6.82 -14.77 -21.66
C ALA A 210 -7.72 -14.86 -20.42
N HIS A 211 -7.15 -14.51 -19.26
CA HIS A 211 -7.84 -14.49 -17.98
C HIS A 211 -8.04 -13.05 -17.54
N LEU A 212 -9.29 -12.63 -17.44
CA LEU A 212 -9.65 -11.26 -17.07
C LEU A 212 -9.30 -10.97 -15.60
N LEU A 213 -8.55 -9.89 -15.38
CA LEU A 213 -8.23 -9.37 -14.04
C LEU A 213 -9.10 -8.15 -13.71
N GLU A 214 -9.26 -7.24 -14.67
CA GLU A 214 -10.09 -6.04 -14.56
C GLU A 214 -10.78 -5.75 -15.89
N ALA A 215 -12.06 -5.34 -15.84
CA ALA A 215 -12.77 -4.77 -16.97
C ALA A 215 -13.48 -3.48 -16.52
N LEU A 216 -12.98 -2.35 -16.99
CA LEU A 216 -13.63 -1.06 -16.88
C LEU A 216 -14.38 -0.79 -18.17
N GLY A 217 -15.64 -0.35 -18.07
CA GLY A 217 -16.49 -0.13 -19.24
C GLY A 217 -17.98 -0.29 -18.95
N ALA A 218 -18.38 -1.02 -17.91
CA ALA A 218 -19.78 -1.08 -17.51
C ALA A 218 -20.36 0.32 -17.26
N ALA A 219 -21.68 0.48 -17.41
CA ALA A 219 -22.38 1.69 -17.01
C ALA A 219 -22.38 1.77 -15.48
N THR A 220 -21.27 2.23 -14.91
CA THR A 220 -21.12 2.47 -13.48
C THR A 220 -21.60 3.88 -13.18
N ASP A 221 -22.35 4.04 -12.09
CA ASP A 221 -22.64 5.36 -11.51
C ASP A 221 -21.38 5.97 -10.84
N GLU A 222 -20.30 5.19 -10.72
CA GLU A 222 -18.97 5.68 -10.33
C GLU A 222 -18.37 6.50 -11.48
N GLN A 223 -18.09 7.77 -11.18
CA GLN A 223 -17.23 8.60 -12.00
C GLN A 223 -15.86 7.93 -12.06
N ALA A 224 -15.25 7.89 -13.25
CA ALA A 224 -13.80 7.74 -13.33
C ALA A 224 -13.20 8.75 -12.35
N LEU A 225 -12.35 8.29 -11.42
CA LEU A 225 -11.78 9.18 -10.40
C LEU A 225 -10.78 10.19 -11.00
N ASP A 226 -10.61 10.17 -12.33
CA ASP A 226 -9.74 11.05 -13.12
C ASP A 226 -8.34 11.17 -12.45
N ALA A 227 -7.90 10.07 -11.86
CA ALA A 227 -6.75 9.95 -10.97
C ALA A 227 -6.05 8.59 -11.12
N TRP A 228 -4.79 8.54 -10.67
CA TRP A 228 -4.04 7.30 -10.58
C TRP A 228 -4.54 6.46 -9.42
N GLU A 229 -4.77 5.17 -9.67
CA GLU A 229 -5.14 4.23 -8.63
C GLU A 229 -4.27 2.98 -8.75
N PRO A 230 -3.54 2.61 -7.69
CA PRO A 230 -2.95 1.29 -7.61
C PRO A 230 -4.02 0.23 -7.56
N ARG A 231 -3.64 -0.95 -8.02
CA ARG A 231 -4.47 -2.13 -8.13
C ARG A 231 -3.61 -3.36 -7.89
N GLU A 232 -4.21 -4.35 -7.25
CA GLU A 232 -3.60 -5.66 -7.03
C GLU A 232 -4.61 -6.74 -7.42
N TYR A 233 -4.24 -7.66 -8.30
CA TYR A 233 -5.10 -8.75 -8.74
C TYR A 233 -4.54 -10.08 -8.29
N ARG A 234 -5.41 -11.00 -7.87
CA ARG A 234 -5.02 -12.38 -7.54
C ARG A 234 -5.39 -13.31 -8.70
N ALA A 235 -4.42 -14.08 -9.17
CA ALA A 235 -4.58 -15.05 -10.24
C ALA A 235 -5.05 -16.42 -9.72
N CYS A 236 -6.17 -16.44 -8.98
CA CYS A 236 -6.65 -17.64 -8.29
C CYS A 236 -7.20 -18.70 -9.25
N GLY A 237 -6.71 -19.93 -9.11
CA GLY A 237 -7.16 -21.06 -9.93
C GLY A 237 -6.72 -21.00 -11.39
N LEU A 238 -5.84 -20.05 -11.75
CA LEU A 238 -5.34 -19.88 -13.11
C LEU A 238 -4.11 -20.79 -13.35
N PRO A 239 -3.85 -21.21 -14.60
CA PRO A 239 -2.64 -21.96 -14.93
C PRO A 239 -1.36 -21.14 -14.70
N MET A 240 -0.47 -21.62 -13.83
CA MET A 240 0.83 -21.00 -13.55
C MET A 240 1.91 -21.61 -14.45
N MET A 241 2.32 -20.89 -15.50
CA MET A 241 3.20 -21.43 -16.55
C MET A 241 4.27 -20.44 -17.01
N ALA A 242 5.35 -20.99 -17.58
CA ALA A 242 6.36 -20.21 -18.28
C ALA A 242 5.80 -19.64 -19.58
N GLY A 243 6.19 -18.41 -19.91
CA GLY A 243 5.73 -17.73 -21.13
C GLY A 243 4.44 -16.93 -20.96
N SER A 244 3.94 -16.81 -19.73
CA SER A 244 2.79 -15.94 -19.42
C SER A 244 3.12 -14.47 -19.68
N ARG A 245 2.07 -13.68 -19.96
CA ARG A 245 2.17 -12.26 -20.30
C ARG A 245 1.01 -11.47 -19.70
N LEU A 246 1.14 -10.16 -19.58
CA LEU A 246 0.00 -9.26 -19.36
C LEU A 246 -0.46 -8.69 -20.70
N ARG A 247 -1.77 -8.51 -20.85
CA ARG A 247 -2.40 -7.78 -21.96
C ARG A 247 -3.25 -6.64 -21.42
N LEU A 248 -2.94 -5.44 -21.89
CA LEU A 248 -3.63 -4.19 -21.57
C LEU A 248 -4.37 -3.74 -22.83
N SER A 249 -5.70 -3.68 -22.78
CA SER A 249 -6.52 -3.33 -23.95
C SER A 249 -7.42 -2.15 -23.62
N ALA A 250 -7.23 -1.03 -24.31
CA ALA A 250 -8.11 0.13 -24.26
C ALA A 250 -8.89 0.18 -25.57
N HIS A 251 -10.22 0.28 -25.50
CA HIS A 251 -11.08 0.30 -26.68
C HIS A 251 -12.04 1.47 -26.62
N ASP A 252 -12.26 2.12 -27.76
CA ASP A 252 -13.31 3.11 -27.93
C ASP A 252 -14.00 2.90 -29.28
N GLN A 253 -15.31 2.61 -29.24
CA GLN A 253 -16.18 2.48 -30.40
C GLN A 253 -17.22 3.62 -30.46
N GLY A 254 -17.17 4.55 -29.50
CA GLY A 254 -18.06 5.69 -29.37
C GLY A 254 -17.53 6.96 -30.03
N ALA A 255 -18.17 8.08 -29.72
CA ALA A 255 -17.66 9.44 -30.03
C ALA A 255 -17.19 10.13 -28.74
N GLY A 256 -16.86 9.33 -27.72
CA GLY A 256 -16.36 9.80 -26.44
C GLY A 256 -14.87 10.06 -26.52
N ILE A 257 -14.31 10.45 -25.38
CA ILE A 257 -12.87 10.49 -25.15
C ILE A 257 -12.57 9.31 -24.25
N LEU A 258 -11.58 8.50 -24.61
CA LEU A 258 -11.04 7.45 -23.75
C LEU A 258 -9.53 7.59 -23.61
N GLU A 259 -9.11 7.78 -22.38
CA GLU A 259 -7.70 7.90 -22.01
C GLU A 259 -7.38 6.92 -20.88
N ALA A 260 -6.25 6.25 -20.97
CA ALA A 260 -5.79 5.31 -19.97
C ALA A 260 -4.27 5.41 -19.81
N ALA A 261 -3.79 5.20 -18.59
CA ALA A 261 -2.37 5.06 -18.32
C ALA A 261 -2.09 3.95 -17.32
N ILE A 262 -0.95 3.28 -17.48
CA ILE A 262 -0.48 2.17 -16.67
C ILE A 262 0.97 2.44 -16.27
N ASP A 263 1.28 2.19 -15.01
CA ASP A 263 2.60 2.40 -14.45
C ASP A 263 2.88 1.37 -13.34
N THR A 264 4.15 1.20 -12.97
CA THR A 264 4.61 0.40 -11.82
C THR A 264 3.99 -1.01 -11.79
N VAL A 265 4.14 -1.74 -12.90
CA VAL A 265 3.63 -3.10 -13.05
C VAL A 265 4.55 -4.07 -12.31
N ALA A 266 4.00 -4.93 -11.45
CA ALA A 266 4.71 -6.04 -10.85
C ALA A 266 3.88 -7.33 -10.94
N VAL A 267 4.54 -8.46 -11.20
CA VAL A 267 3.93 -9.79 -11.08
C VAL A 267 4.73 -10.58 -10.08
N ARG A 268 4.07 -11.08 -9.04
CA ARG A 268 4.68 -11.94 -8.02
C ARG A 268 4.13 -13.35 -8.13
N ALA A 269 5.03 -14.32 -8.20
CA ALA A 269 4.72 -15.72 -8.02
C ALA A 269 4.68 -16.06 -6.53
N HIS A 270 3.73 -16.89 -6.12
CA HIS A 270 3.59 -17.33 -4.72
C HIS A 270 3.71 -18.85 -4.64
N ALA A 271 4.52 -19.32 -3.69
CA ALA A 271 4.75 -20.75 -3.50
C ALA A 271 3.53 -21.47 -2.90
N ALA A 272 2.66 -20.73 -2.20
CA ALA A 272 1.43 -21.24 -1.61
C ALA A 272 0.20 -20.51 -2.16
N ALA A 273 -0.92 -21.23 -2.25
CA ALA A 273 -2.19 -20.67 -2.69
C ALA A 273 -2.97 -19.99 -1.55
N THR A 274 -2.36 -19.78 -0.38
CA THR A 274 -2.99 -19.19 0.81
C THR A 274 -3.61 -17.82 0.55
N LEU A 275 -3.05 -17.04 -0.39
CA LEU A 275 -3.63 -15.77 -0.85
C LEU A 275 -5.01 -15.92 -1.51
N CYS A 276 -5.31 -17.10 -2.05
CA CYS A 276 -6.59 -17.42 -2.70
C CYS A 276 -7.53 -18.19 -1.77
N GLU A 277 -7.09 -18.53 -0.57
CA GLU A 277 -7.93 -19.11 0.45
C GLU A 277 -8.67 -17.99 1.20
N VAL A 278 -9.84 -18.33 1.74
CA VAL A 278 -10.54 -17.42 2.66
C VAL A 278 -9.66 -17.37 3.92
N GLY A 279 -9.10 -16.20 4.22
CA GLY A 279 -8.33 -16.00 5.45
C GLY A 279 -9.16 -16.40 6.67
N LEU A 280 -8.53 -16.87 7.73
CA LEU A 280 -9.23 -17.37 8.93
C LEU A 280 -10.18 -16.34 9.58
N GLY A 281 -10.03 -15.04 9.30
CA GLY A 281 -10.99 -14.00 9.70
C GLY A 281 -12.18 -13.80 8.74
N GLY A 282 -12.03 -14.14 7.46
CA GLY A 282 -13.06 -13.95 6.42
C GLY A 282 -14.12 -15.05 6.37
N ALA A 283 -13.97 -16.10 7.18
CA ALA A 283 -14.92 -17.20 7.28
C ALA A 283 -16.00 -17.01 8.37
N CYS A 284 -15.95 -15.91 9.14
CA CYS A 284 -17.04 -15.57 10.08
C CYS A 284 -18.23 -15.01 9.29
N ASP A 285 -19.29 -15.80 9.11
CA ASP A 285 -20.61 -15.30 8.67
C ASP A 285 -21.46 -14.96 9.90
N PRO A 286 -21.71 -13.67 10.20
CA PRO A 286 -22.43 -13.26 11.41
C PRO A 286 -23.89 -13.76 11.44
N ASN A 287 -24.45 -14.21 10.30
CA ASN A 287 -25.80 -14.75 10.22
C ASN A 287 -25.89 -16.22 10.67
N LEU A 288 -24.76 -16.91 10.85
CA LEU A 288 -24.71 -18.31 11.28
C LEU A 288 -24.68 -18.49 12.81
N GLY A 289 -24.68 -17.40 13.58
CA GLY A 289 -24.70 -17.44 15.05
C GLY A 289 -23.49 -18.19 15.61
N ALA A 290 -23.67 -19.11 16.58
CA ALA A 290 -22.56 -19.89 17.15
C ALA A 290 -21.84 -20.79 16.13
N ALA A 291 -22.46 -21.09 14.98
CA ALA A 291 -21.83 -21.85 13.90
C ALA A 291 -20.93 -20.98 13.00
N ALA A 292 -20.93 -19.65 13.19
CA ALA A 292 -19.99 -18.74 12.55
C ALA A 292 -18.53 -18.96 13.01
N CYS A 293 -18.33 -19.70 14.10
CA CYS A 293 -17.06 -19.84 14.82
C CYS A 293 -16.63 -21.32 15.00
N PRO A 294 -16.43 -22.12 13.94
CA PRO A 294 -15.82 -23.45 14.07
C PRO A 294 -14.41 -23.38 14.69
N ASP A 295 -14.00 -24.48 15.32
CA ASP A 295 -12.68 -24.62 15.96
C ASP A 295 -11.55 -24.18 14.99
N GLY A 296 -10.80 -23.14 15.37
CA GLY A 296 -9.70 -22.58 14.58
C GLY A 296 -10.00 -21.25 13.85
N LEU A 297 -11.22 -20.69 13.95
CA LEU A 297 -11.53 -19.34 13.47
C LEU A 297 -11.55 -18.30 14.59
N LEU A 298 -11.24 -17.06 14.22
CA LEU A 298 -11.31 -15.87 15.07
C LEU A 298 -12.70 -15.27 15.04
N CYS A 299 -13.59 -15.70 15.93
CA CYS A 299 -14.85 -14.99 16.11
C CYS A 299 -15.14 -14.83 17.62
N CYS A 300 -15.44 -13.61 18.05
CA CYS A 300 -15.91 -13.33 19.40
C CYS A 300 -17.41 -13.68 19.53
N PRO A 301 -17.84 -14.54 20.48
CA PRO A 301 -19.27 -14.79 20.67
C PRO A 301 -19.92 -13.63 21.44
N GLN A 302 -20.91 -13.01 20.79
CA GLN A 302 -22.01 -12.19 21.32
C GLN A 302 -21.68 -10.93 22.15
N GLY A 303 -21.99 -9.76 21.58
CA GLY A 303 -22.33 -8.56 22.36
C GLY A 303 -22.46 -7.27 21.54
N THR A 304 -23.71 -6.91 21.19
CA THR A 304 -24.17 -5.62 20.60
C THR A 304 -23.33 -4.98 19.48
N LEU A 305 -23.89 -5.09 18.26
CA LEU A 305 -23.55 -4.40 17.02
C LEU A 305 -23.22 -2.91 17.20
N ALA A 306 -21.94 -2.58 17.17
CA ALA A 306 -21.45 -1.44 16.41
C ALA A 306 -20.79 -2.03 15.15
N ALA A 307 -21.20 -1.58 13.96
CA ALA A 307 -20.70 -2.13 12.71
C ALA A 307 -19.17 -1.99 12.64
N GLY A 308 -18.46 -3.12 12.50
CA GLY A 308 -17.08 -3.14 11.99
C GLY A 308 -16.00 -3.74 12.90
N VAL A 309 -16.12 -3.74 14.24
CA VAL A 309 -15.07 -4.30 15.11
C VAL A 309 -15.67 -4.90 16.40
N ASP A 310 -15.59 -6.22 16.57
CA ASP A 310 -16.01 -6.91 17.79
C ASP A 310 -14.90 -6.87 18.86
N ARG A 311 -15.23 -6.40 20.06
CA ARG A 311 -14.30 -6.33 21.21
C ARG A 311 -14.48 -7.54 22.12
N CYS A 312 -13.38 -8.13 22.59
CA CYS A 312 -13.41 -8.93 23.82
C CYS A 312 -13.78 -8.01 25.00
N THR A 313 -14.83 -8.36 25.73
CA THR A 313 -15.23 -7.60 26.93
C THR A 313 -14.29 -7.93 28.08
N GLN A 314 -13.24 -7.11 28.23
CA GLN A 314 -12.51 -6.66 29.44
C GLN A 314 -11.02 -6.44 29.08
N PRO A 315 -10.46 -5.22 29.21
CA PRO A 315 -9.03 -4.99 28.99
C PRO A 315 -8.21 -5.60 30.13
N VAL A 316 -7.16 -6.36 29.80
CA VAL A 316 -6.23 -6.92 30.79
C VAL A 316 -5.05 -5.94 30.99
N PRO A 317 -4.75 -5.50 32.23
CA PRO A 317 -3.65 -4.57 32.48
C PRO A 317 -2.26 -5.18 32.23
N GLY A 318 -1.41 -4.39 31.54
CA GLY A 318 0.04 -4.48 31.25
C GLY A 318 0.92 -5.60 31.82
N LEU A 319 1.77 -6.17 30.95
CA LEU A 319 2.77 -7.19 31.26
C LEU A 319 4.07 -6.63 31.85
N ASP A 320 4.60 -7.33 32.86
CA ASP A 320 5.98 -7.21 33.38
C ASP A 320 6.86 -8.29 32.71
N PHE A 321 7.81 -7.88 31.86
CA PHE A 321 8.61 -8.77 31.02
C PHE A 321 9.68 -9.56 31.80
N GLU A 322 10.02 -9.16 33.02
CA GLU A 322 11.08 -9.80 33.80
C GLU A 322 10.56 -10.98 34.63
N ASN A 323 9.23 -11.17 34.73
CA ASN A 323 8.65 -12.19 35.61
C ASN A 323 7.27 -12.69 35.12
N PRO A 324 7.22 -13.56 34.08
CA PRO A 324 5.95 -14.05 33.53
C PRO A 324 5.22 -14.98 34.53
N PRO A 325 3.90 -14.87 34.67
CA PRO A 325 3.14 -15.64 35.65
C PRO A 325 2.89 -17.09 35.23
N ALA A 326 2.65 -17.95 36.23
CA ALA A 326 2.80 -19.41 36.12
C ALA A 326 1.51 -20.20 35.76
N SER A 327 0.37 -19.53 35.55
CA SER A 327 -0.94 -20.18 35.36
C SER A 327 -1.75 -19.56 34.20
N PRO A 328 -2.59 -20.33 33.48
CA PRO A 328 -3.49 -19.82 32.43
C PRO A 328 -4.55 -18.80 32.91
N ASP A 329 -4.75 -18.70 34.23
CA ASP A 329 -5.64 -17.71 34.84
C ASP A 329 -4.96 -16.35 35.08
N ASP A 330 -3.66 -16.22 34.76
CA ASP A 330 -2.91 -14.98 34.82
C ASP A 330 -2.76 -14.33 33.41
N PRO A 331 -2.63 -12.99 33.32
CA PRO A 331 -2.55 -12.24 32.07
C PRO A 331 -1.46 -12.76 31.11
N GLY A 332 -1.79 -12.86 29.82
CA GLY A 332 -0.83 -13.20 28.75
C GLY A 332 -0.99 -14.57 28.11
N ASN A 333 -1.91 -15.39 28.60
CA ASN A 333 -2.41 -16.55 27.86
C ASN A 333 -3.92 -16.38 27.70
N GLY A 334 -4.37 -16.05 26.49
CA GLY A 334 -5.75 -16.35 26.12
C GLY A 334 -6.05 -17.82 26.45
N PRO A 335 -7.29 -18.19 26.79
CA PRO A 335 -7.63 -19.55 27.17
C PRO A 335 -7.08 -20.55 26.14
N LEU A 336 -6.56 -21.70 26.63
CA LEU A 336 -6.06 -22.79 25.79
C LEU A 336 -7.08 -23.09 24.68
N GLY A 337 -6.75 -22.69 23.45
CA GLY A 337 -7.63 -22.80 22.27
C GLY A 337 -7.93 -21.49 21.53
N CYS A 338 -7.62 -20.32 22.10
CA CYS A 338 -7.74 -19.03 21.42
C CYS A 338 -6.38 -18.56 20.88
N ASP A 339 -5.95 -19.15 19.77
CA ASP A 339 -4.80 -18.64 19.03
C ASP A 339 -5.25 -17.44 18.18
N ALA A 340 -4.98 -16.21 18.64
CA ALA A 340 -5.50 -14.98 18.02
C ALA A 340 -4.47 -13.86 17.96
N PRO A 341 -4.57 -12.94 16.97
CA PRO A 341 -3.96 -11.62 17.10
C PRO A 341 -4.62 -10.86 18.25
N ASP A 342 -3.82 -10.10 18.98
CA ASP A 342 -4.26 -9.24 20.08
C ASP A 342 -3.52 -7.92 19.95
N LEU A 343 -4.22 -6.91 19.45
CA LEU A 343 -3.67 -5.58 19.24
C LEU A 343 -3.87 -4.74 20.49
N ILE A 344 -2.78 -4.23 21.04
CA ILE A 344 -2.83 -3.22 22.10
C ILE A 344 -2.35 -1.88 21.57
N VAL A 345 -2.78 -0.80 22.20
CA VAL A 345 -2.09 0.50 22.06
C VAL A 345 -1.04 0.55 23.15
N ASP A 346 0.24 0.70 22.80
CA ASP A 346 1.27 0.87 23.82
C ASP A 346 1.28 2.33 24.32
N PRO A 347 0.81 2.60 25.56
CA PRO A 347 0.64 3.95 26.07
C PRO A 347 1.97 4.69 26.26
N LYS A 348 3.11 3.98 26.29
CA LYS A 348 4.43 4.60 26.47
C LYS A 348 4.82 5.54 25.34
N PHE A 349 4.23 5.37 24.16
CA PHE A 349 4.57 6.15 22.96
C PHE A 349 3.59 7.28 22.65
N ILE A 350 2.51 7.38 23.42
CA ILE A 350 1.57 8.50 23.34
C ILE A 350 2.17 9.75 24.01
N GLU A 351 2.98 9.54 25.05
CA GLU A 351 3.73 10.58 25.77
C GLU A 351 5.23 10.36 25.49
N PRO A 352 5.76 10.94 24.41
CA PRO A 352 5.60 12.36 24.12
C PRO A 352 4.65 12.68 22.95
N PHE A 353 3.76 13.65 23.18
CA PHE A 353 3.02 14.33 22.12
C PHE A 353 3.60 15.73 21.89
N THR A 354 3.51 16.22 20.66
CA THR A 354 3.97 17.56 20.26
C THR A 354 2.82 18.38 19.71
N LEU A 355 2.69 19.62 20.19
CA LEU A 355 1.83 20.60 19.54
C LEU A 355 2.63 21.31 18.46
N ALA A 356 2.21 21.16 17.21
CA ALA A 356 2.83 21.82 16.06
C ALA A 356 1.83 22.75 15.36
N ASP A 357 2.31 23.90 14.90
CA ASP A 357 1.55 24.77 13.99
C ASP A 357 2.01 24.47 12.57
N ILE A 358 1.11 23.95 11.74
CA ILE A 358 1.35 23.63 10.33
C ILE A 358 0.55 24.57 9.43
N PHE A 359 1.05 24.83 8.23
CA PHE A 359 0.31 25.56 7.20
C PHE A 359 -0.21 24.60 6.15
N VAL A 360 -1.54 24.48 6.06
CA VAL A 360 -2.24 23.51 5.22
C VAL A 360 -2.69 24.18 3.91
N THR A 361 -2.28 23.63 2.78
CA THR A 361 -2.78 23.99 1.44
C THR A 361 -3.68 22.89 0.89
N ASP A 362 -4.26 23.13 -0.28
CA ASP A 362 -5.02 22.14 -1.07
C ASP A 362 -4.20 20.89 -1.46
N ALA A 363 -2.88 21.02 -1.50
CA ALA A 363 -1.95 19.92 -1.81
C ALA A 363 -1.35 19.24 -0.56
N THR A 364 -1.72 19.65 0.66
CA THR A 364 -1.18 19.09 1.90
C THR A 364 -1.82 17.73 2.20
N CYS A 365 -1.01 16.71 2.46
CA CYS A 365 -1.46 15.33 2.66
C CYS A 365 -2.46 15.19 3.79
N GLU A 366 -2.25 15.89 4.89
CA GLU A 366 -3.16 15.89 6.03
C GLU A 366 -4.56 16.39 5.65
N LEU A 367 -4.71 17.25 4.64
CA LEU A 367 -6.01 17.68 4.14
C LEU A 367 -6.60 16.65 3.17
N LEU A 368 -5.78 16.11 2.27
CA LEU A 368 -6.20 15.11 1.28
C LEU A 368 -6.69 13.81 1.95
N GLU A 369 -6.06 13.41 3.05
CA GLU A 369 -6.39 12.21 3.83
C GLU A 369 -7.38 12.51 4.97
N GLY A 370 -7.92 13.73 5.01
CA GLY A 370 -8.94 14.14 5.98
C GLY A 370 -8.44 14.35 7.42
N CYS A 371 -7.16 14.12 7.72
CA CYS A 371 -6.55 14.34 9.04
C CYS A 371 -6.74 15.77 9.58
N VAL A 372 -6.90 16.76 8.69
CA VAL A 372 -7.30 18.13 9.03
C VAL A 372 -8.47 18.58 8.16
N GLY A 373 -9.42 19.32 8.74
CA GLY A 373 -10.68 19.65 8.06
C GLY A 373 -10.67 20.87 7.12
N ALA A 374 -9.58 21.63 7.02
CA ALA A 374 -9.51 22.80 6.13
C ALA A 374 -8.08 23.39 6.00
N THR A 375 -7.88 24.18 4.93
CA THR A 375 -6.64 24.93 4.64
C THR A 375 -6.34 26.05 5.64
N GLY A 376 -5.13 26.61 5.58
CA GLY A 376 -4.62 27.67 6.45
C GLY A 376 -3.78 27.13 7.61
N TRP A 377 -3.45 28.01 8.57
CA TRP A 377 -2.73 27.61 9.77
C TRP A 377 -3.59 26.70 10.66
N ARG A 378 -3.04 25.54 11.02
CA ARG A 378 -3.65 24.56 11.92
C ARG A 378 -2.69 24.23 13.05
N ARG A 379 -3.23 24.12 14.25
CA ARG A 379 -2.51 23.54 15.39
C ARG A 379 -2.88 22.07 15.47
N VAL A 380 -1.90 21.21 15.34
CA VAL A 380 -2.05 19.75 15.38
C VAL A 380 -1.36 19.19 16.62
N LEU A 381 -1.99 18.17 17.21
CA LEU A 381 -1.42 17.36 18.28
C LEU A 381 -0.84 16.10 17.63
N LEU A 382 0.48 16.06 17.50
CA LEU A 382 1.21 14.94 16.91
C LEU A 382 1.63 13.98 18.02
N PHE A 383 1.40 12.69 17.83
CA PHE A 383 1.82 11.63 18.74
C PHE A 383 2.01 10.33 17.95
N THR A 384 2.76 9.40 18.54
CA THR A 384 2.98 8.08 17.96
C THR A 384 1.98 7.08 18.54
N THR A 385 1.44 6.20 17.70
CA THR A 385 0.48 5.17 18.12
C THR A 385 0.94 3.81 17.61
N PRO A 386 1.88 3.16 18.30
CA PRO A 386 2.27 1.81 17.95
C PRO A 386 1.19 0.84 18.42
N ILE A 387 0.85 -0.09 17.53
CA ILE A 387 -0.21 -1.07 17.74
C ILE A 387 0.41 -2.47 17.61
N PRO A 388 1.19 -2.92 18.60
CA PRO A 388 1.80 -4.24 18.55
C PRO A 388 0.74 -5.33 18.63
N ASN A 389 0.95 -6.37 17.84
CA ASN A 389 0.25 -7.63 18.00
C ASN A 389 0.97 -8.47 19.06
N ILE A 390 0.41 -8.53 20.26
CA ILE A 390 0.90 -9.37 21.37
C ILE A 390 0.24 -10.76 21.39
N GLY A 391 -0.59 -11.03 20.38
CA GLY A 391 -1.27 -12.31 20.20
C GLY A 391 -0.36 -13.42 19.66
N SER A 392 -0.91 -14.63 19.59
CA SER A 392 -0.19 -15.84 19.14
C SER A 392 -0.36 -16.14 17.64
N ARG A 393 -1.06 -15.27 16.89
CA ARG A 393 -1.20 -15.34 15.43
C ARG A 393 -1.09 -13.96 14.80
N ASP A 394 -0.73 -13.92 13.52
CA ASP A 394 -0.74 -12.69 12.71
C ASP A 394 -2.17 -12.16 12.53
N LEU A 395 -2.32 -10.83 12.51
CA LEU A 395 -3.53 -10.18 12.05
C LEU A 395 -3.47 -10.03 10.53
N ALA A 396 -4.34 -10.76 9.83
CA ALA A 396 -4.53 -10.61 8.39
C ALA A 396 -5.78 -9.75 8.13
N LEU A 397 -5.59 -8.49 7.73
CA LEU A 397 -6.68 -7.56 7.38
C LEU A 397 -7.26 -7.80 5.98
N GLY A 398 -6.61 -8.67 5.19
CA GLY A 398 -6.99 -8.99 3.82
C GLY A 398 -6.13 -8.26 2.79
N VAL A 399 -6.50 -8.42 1.52
CA VAL A 399 -5.83 -7.79 0.39
C VAL A 399 -6.71 -6.63 -0.09
N PRO A 400 -6.20 -5.39 -0.20
CA PRO A 400 -6.97 -4.19 -0.49
C PRO A 400 -7.93 -4.33 -1.68
N ALA A 401 -7.47 -4.93 -2.76
CA ALA A 401 -8.26 -5.06 -3.97
C ALA A 401 -9.52 -5.94 -3.86
N ASN A 402 -9.63 -6.78 -2.82
CA ASN A 402 -10.84 -7.58 -2.58
C ASN A 402 -11.80 -6.93 -1.60
N ASN A 403 -11.35 -5.84 -0.97
CA ASN A 403 -12.09 -5.12 0.04
C ASN A 403 -12.02 -3.61 -0.28
N PRO A 404 -12.37 -3.18 -1.52
CA PRO A 404 -12.27 -1.78 -1.92
C PRO A 404 -13.18 -0.86 -1.10
N ASP A 405 -14.17 -1.42 -0.41
CA ASP A 405 -15.09 -0.70 0.47
C ASP A 405 -14.46 -0.30 1.83
N ILE A 406 -13.30 -0.87 2.19
CA ILE A 406 -12.63 -0.65 3.48
C ILE A 406 -11.11 -0.46 3.33
N TYR A 407 -10.63 -0.27 2.11
CA TYR A 407 -9.25 0.11 1.84
C TYR A 407 -9.23 1.24 0.82
N HIS A 408 -8.52 2.31 1.15
CA HIS A 408 -8.26 3.39 0.21
C HIS A 408 -6.76 3.52 -0.05
N TYR A 409 -6.40 3.89 -1.27
CA TYR A 409 -5.01 4.17 -1.59
C TYR A 409 -4.65 5.60 -1.18
N SER A 410 -3.53 5.76 -0.46
CA SER A 410 -2.94 7.07 -0.21
C SER A 410 -1.79 7.34 -1.19
N ASP A 411 -1.99 8.32 -2.07
CA ASP A 411 -0.93 8.87 -2.92
C ASP A 411 0.19 9.51 -2.09
N CYS A 412 -0.14 10.04 -0.91
CA CYS A 412 0.81 10.68 -0.02
C CYS A 412 1.80 9.67 0.58
N HIS A 413 1.34 8.46 0.84
CA HIS A 413 2.12 7.41 1.51
C HIS A 413 2.55 6.27 0.59
N ALA A 414 2.07 6.30 -0.65
CA ALA A 414 2.29 5.31 -1.66
C ALA A 414 1.90 3.87 -1.23
N HIS A 415 0.84 3.73 -0.43
CA HIS A 415 0.26 2.43 -0.05
C HIS A 415 -1.24 2.53 0.27
N TYR A 416 -1.92 1.39 0.32
CA TYR A 416 -3.30 1.31 0.82
C TYR A 416 -3.34 1.40 2.34
N HIS A 417 -4.25 2.20 2.88
CA HIS A 417 -4.62 2.14 4.29
C HIS A 417 -5.92 1.35 4.47
N PHE A 418 -6.15 0.91 5.69
CA PHE A 418 -7.36 0.20 6.10
C PHE A 418 -8.30 1.16 6.81
N ASP A 419 -9.51 1.31 6.26
CA ASP A 419 -10.44 2.32 6.70
C ASP A 419 -10.86 2.14 8.18
N GLU A 420 -10.90 3.24 8.93
CA GLU A 420 -11.26 3.33 10.35
C GLU A 420 -10.36 2.49 11.27
N PHE A 421 -9.08 2.29 10.89
CA PHE A 421 -8.14 1.51 11.70
C PHE A 421 -7.95 2.08 13.13
N ALA A 422 -7.93 3.41 13.26
CA ALA A 422 -7.81 4.07 14.56
C ALA A 422 -8.53 5.43 14.62
N ARG A 423 -9.34 5.60 15.66
CA ARG A 423 -10.04 6.85 15.99
C ARG A 423 -9.34 7.56 17.15
N TYR A 424 -9.07 8.85 16.97
CA TYR A 424 -8.45 9.70 17.98
C TYR A 424 -9.42 10.75 18.48
N GLU A 425 -9.57 10.83 19.80
CA GLU A 425 -10.44 11.82 20.44
C GLU A 425 -9.72 12.47 21.60
N LEU A 426 -9.66 13.80 21.58
CA LEU A 426 -9.30 14.59 22.74
C LEU A 426 -10.58 14.89 23.51
N LEU A 427 -10.66 14.43 24.75
CA LEU A 427 -11.81 14.67 25.62
C LEU A 427 -11.56 15.83 26.59
N ASP A 428 -12.63 16.37 27.15
CA ASP A 428 -12.56 17.28 28.29
C ASP A 428 -12.03 16.59 29.56
N ASP A 429 -11.76 17.38 30.59
CA ASP A 429 -11.26 16.90 31.88
C ASP A 429 -12.20 15.93 32.61
N GLN A 430 -13.46 15.86 32.15
CA GLN A 430 -14.51 14.98 32.67
C GLN A 430 -14.70 13.71 31.80
N GLY A 431 -14.00 13.62 30.66
CA GLY A 431 -14.16 12.54 29.69
C GLY A 431 -15.56 12.48 29.05
N GLN A 432 -16.33 13.56 29.09
CA GLN A 432 -17.74 13.61 28.65
C GLN A 432 -17.89 14.23 27.26
N GLN A 433 -17.05 15.20 26.92
CA GLN A 433 -17.14 15.92 25.66
C GLN A 433 -15.89 15.72 24.80
N VAL A 434 -16.08 15.38 23.52
CA VAL A 434 -15.01 15.42 22.51
C VAL A 434 -14.71 16.88 22.17
N LEU A 435 -13.50 17.33 22.51
CA LEU A 435 -12.97 18.66 22.23
C LEU A 435 -12.32 18.75 20.85
N ALA A 436 -11.71 17.65 20.40
CA ALA A 436 -11.16 17.51 19.06
C ALA A 436 -11.18 16.04 18.64
N SER A 437 -11.35 15.80 17.35
CA SER A 437 -11.26 14.48 16.73
C SER A 437 -10.10 14.46 15.74
N GLY A 438 -9.49 13.31 15.59
CA GLY A 438 -8.60 12.96 14.50
C GLY A 438 -8.70 11.47 14.22
N HIS A 439 -7.92 11.01 13.27
CA HIS A 439 -7.85 9.61 12.88
C HIS A 439 -6.44 9.32 12.38
N LYS A 440 -6.05 8.05 12.44
CA LYS A 440 -4.96 7.59 11.58
C LYS A 440 -5.53 7.51 10.17
N GLN A 441 -4.73 7.93 9.18
CA GLN A 441 -5.15 8.05 7.78
C GLN A 441 -5.93 6.84 7.32
N ALA A 442 -6.89 7.12 6.42
CA ALA A 442 -8.26 6.62 6.50
C ALA A 442 -8.43 5.17 6.92
#